data_AF-A0A0Q5VTY1-F1
#
_entry.id   AF-A0A0Q5VTY1-F1
#
_cell.length_a   1.000
_cell.length_b   1.000
_cell.length_c   1.000
_cell.angle_alpha   90.00
_cell.angle_beta   90.00
_cell.angle_gamma   90.00
#
_symmetry.space_group_name_H-M   'P 1'
#
loop_
_entity.id
_entity.type
_entity.pdbx_description
1 polymer ?
#
loop_
_entity_poly.entity_id
_entity_poly.type
_entity_poly.pdbx_seq_one_letter_code
_entity_poly.pdbx_strand_id
1 'polypeptide(L)'
;MEPVLLLVLLMLLVAGTVVTGTVVGTRRAVRALRSSSTVRRAGELGGYATLAVGVARHPARVDRTAGVLAARVTAASVTLQREVAVARRAGAHLGEVPTVLPRLADEGFALSRALRLVTTTASDHSTELHEAARAHLAVVADVTAAVRASTALPAALGIGDEAARVAADLKAYAGAYRELVRPTEAWKPGAAGS
;
A
#
# COMPACT_ATOMS: atom_id res chain seq x y z
N MET A 1 -12.44 -58.73 10.56
CA MET A 1 -11.13 -58.13 10.20
C MET A 1 -11.25 -57.24 8.95
N GLU A 2 -12.02 -57.65 7.95
CA GLU A 2 -12.27 -56.86 6.72
C GLU A 2 -12.92 -55.47 6.91
N PRO A 3 -13.93 -55.26 7.79
CA PRO A 3 -14.55 -53.93 7.91
C PRO A 3 -13.61 -52.91 8.56
N VAL A 4 -12.65 -53.37 9.37
CA VAL A 4 -11.64 -52.53 10.01
C VAL A 4 -10.61 -52.04 8.97
N LEU A 5 -10.19 -52.93 8.07
CA LEU A 5 -9.27 -52.57 6.99
C LEU A 5 -9.90 -51.58 6.01
N LEU A 6 -11.18 -51.74 5.66
CA LEU A 6 -11.91 -50.80 4.82
C LEU A 6 -12.02 -49.41 5.48
N LEU A 7 -12.25 -49.36 6.79
CA LEU A 7 -12.38 -48.10 7.53
C LEU A 7 -11.04 -47.36 7.64
N VAL A 8 -9.94 -48.10 7.83
CA VAL A 8 -8.57 -47.54 7.82
C VAL A 8 -8.21 -47.01 6.43
N LEU A 9 -8.53 -47.76 5.36
CA LEU A 9 -8.27 -47.34 3.98
C LEU A 9 -9.07 -46.07 3.63
N LEU A 10 -10.34 -46.00 4.05
CA LEU A 10 -11.19 -44.83 3.85
C LEU A 10 -10.63 -43.60 4.58
N MET A 11 -10.20 -43.75 5.85
CA MET A 11 -9.55 -42.67 6.60
C MET A 11 -8.27 -42.18 5.91
N LEU A 12 -7.44 -43.09 5.39
CA LEU A 12 -6.20 -42.76 4.67
C LEU A 12 -6.50 -42.02 3.36
N LEU A 13 -7.53 -42.43 2.61
CA LEU A 13 -7.96 -41.77 1.38
C LEU A 13 -8.49 -40.37 1.66
N VAL A 14 -9.31 -40.20 2.70
CA VAL A 14 -9.82 -38.90 3.13
C VAL A 14 -8.68 -38.00 3.60
N ALA A 15 -7.76 -38.52 4.40
CA ALA A 15 -6.58 -37.75 4.84
C ALA A 15 -5.70 -37.34 3.64
N GLY A 16 -5.45 -38.26 2.70
CA GLY A 16 -4.66 -38.00 1.50
C GLY A 16 -5.29 -36.95 0.58
N THR A 17 -6.60 -37.02 0.37
CA THR A 17 -7.36 -36.08 -0.47
C THR A 17 -7.48 -34.69 0.18
N VAL A 18 -7.61 -34.62 1.51
CA VAL A 18 -7.59 -33.34 2.25
C VAL A 18 -6.20 -32.68 2.18
N VAL A 19 -5.13 -33.45 2.34
CA VAL A 19 -3.75 -32.92 2.27
C VAL A 19 -3.40 -32.48 0.85
N THR A 20 -3.76 -33.25 -0.17
CA THR A 20 -3.50 -32.86 -1.57
C THR A 20 -4.40 -31.70 -2.02
N GLY A 21 -5.66 -31.68 -1.62
CA GLY A 21 -6.60 -30.58 -1.89
C GLY A 21 -6.15 -29.26 -1.27
N THR A 22 -5.66 -29.28 -0.03
CA THR A 22 -5.13 -28.08 0.63
C THR A 22 -3.83 -27.58 -0.01
N VAL A 23 -2.93 -28.46 -0.43
CA VAL A 23 -1.66 -28.06 -1.10
C VAL A 23 -1.91 -27.51 -2.51
N VAL A 24 -2.82 -28.10 -3.28
CA VAL A 24 -3.15 -27.61 -4.63
C VAL A 24 -3.98 -26.33 -4.55
N GLY A 25 -4.91 -26.24 -3.60
CA GLY A 25 -5.70 -25.04 -3.31
C GLY A 25 -4.82 -23.86 -2.91
N THR A 26 -3.84 -24.08 -2.01
CA THR A 26 -2.88 -23.04 -1.60
C THR A 26 -1.97 -22.62 -2.75
N ARG A 27 -1.48 -23.55 -3.59
CA ARG A 27 -0.67 -23.18 -4.78
C ARG A 27 -1.45 -22.38 -5.83
N ARG A 28 -2.72 -22.74 -6.09
CA ARG A 28 -3.58 -22.00 -7.02
C ARG A 28 -3.98 -20.64 -6.46
N ALA A 29 -4.32 -20.59 -5.17
CA ALA A 29 -4.57 -19.33 -4.47
C ALA A 29 -3.34 -18.42 -4.54
N VAL A 30 -2.15 -18.91 -4.21
CA VAL A 30 -0.90 -18.14 -4.29
C VAL A 30 -0.62 -17.63 -5.71
N ARG A 31 -0.90 -18.41 -6.77
CA ARG A 31 -0.75 -17.94 -8.16
C ARG A 31 -1.78 -16.87 -8.55
N ALA A 32 -3.04 -17.03 -8.16
CA ALA A 32 -4.11 -16.06 -8.44
C ALA A 32 -3.97 -14.78 -7.60
N LEU A 33 -3.40 -14.89 -6.40
CA LEU A 33 -3.05 -13.78 -5.54
C LEU A 33 -1.85 -13.01 -6.11
N ARG A 34 -0.85 -13.69 -6.68
CA ARG A 34 0.33 -13.03 -7.28
C ARG A 34 0.00 -12.11 -8.47
N SER A 35 -1.17 -12.27 -9.10
CA SER A 35 -1.65 -11.40 -10.18
C SER A 35 -2.50 -10.21 -9.70
N SER A 36 -2.80 -10.09 -8.41
CA SER A 36 -3.50 -8.91 -7.88
C SER A 36 -2.59 -8.08 -6.98
N SER A 37 -2.65 -6.77 -7.17
CA SER A 37 -1.87 -5.74 -6.47
C SER A 37 -2.06 -5.74 -4.94
N THR A 38 -2.97 -6.55 -4.43
CA THR A 38 -3.26 -6.75 -3.00
C THR A 38 -2.26 -7.67 -2.28
N VAL A 39 -1.44 -8.46 -2.98
CA VAL A 39 -0.38 -9.29 -2.36
C VAL A 39 0.83 -8.49 -1.86
N ARG A 40 1.00 -7.24 -2.30
CA ARG A 40 1.99 -6.33 -1.70
C ARG A 40 1.73 -6.09 -0.20
N ARG A 41 0.49 -6.27 0.29
CA ARG A 41 0.11 -6.15 1.71
C ARG A 41 0.26 -7.43 2.53
N ALA A 42 0.31 -8.62 1.91
CA ALA A 42 0.40 -9.89 2.64
C ALA A 42 1.84 -10.30 3.01
N GLY A 43 2.85 -9.58 2.50
CA GLY A 43 4.26 -9.80 2.85
C GLY A 43 4.62 -9.45 4.29
N GLU A 44 3.72 -8.80 5.04
CA GLU A 44 3.93 -8.38 6.43
C GLU A 44 3.92 -9.56 7.42
N LEU A 45 3.18 -10.65 7.16
CA LEU A 45 3.12 -11.80 8.08
C LEU A 45 4.19 -12.87 7.81
N GLY A 46 4.67 -12.99 6.56
CA GLY A 46 5.72 -13.95 6.20
C GLY A 46 7.12 -13.58 6.72
N GLY A 47 7.36 -12.29 6.97
CA GLY A 47 8.64 -11.79 7.51
C GLY A 47 8.87 -12.15 8.98
N TYR A 48 7.83 -12.14 9.80
CA TYR A 48 7.95 -12.46 11.23
C TYR A 48 8.13 -13.96 11.49
N ALA A 49 7.47 -14.82 10.72
CA ALA A 49 7.62 -16.27 10.86
C ALA A 49 9.02 -16.77 10.45
N THR A 50 9.62 -16.17 9.43
CA THR A 50 10.97 -16.52 8.98
C THR A 50 12.06 -16.00 9.93
N LEU A 51 11.85 -14.84 10.55
CA LEU A 51 12.73 -14.33 11.62
C LEU A 51 12.66 -15.20 12.88
N ALA A 52 11.47 -15.64 13.31
CA ALA A 52 11.33 -16.51 14.48
C ALA A 52 12.04 -17.87 14.28
N VAL A 53 11.95 -18.45 13.08
CA VAL A 53 12.64 -19.72 12.75
C VAL A 53 14.15 -19.53 12.59
N GLY A 54 14.60 -18.40 12.04
CA GLY A 54 16.03 -18.08 11.91
C GLY A 54 16.72 -17.87 13.26
N VAL A 55 16.07 -17.16 14.19
CA VAL A 55 16.58 -16.91 15.55
C VAL A 55 16.68 -18.21 16.36
N ALA A 56 15.72 -19.12 16.22
CA ALA A 56 15.73 -20.41 16.92
C ALA A 56 16.84 -21.36 16.42
N ARG A 57 17.24 -21.25 15.14
CA ARG A 57 18.15 -22.20 14.52
C ARG A 57 19.63 -21.86 14.72
N HIS A 58 20.02 -20.58 14.78
CA HIS A 58 21.42 -20.16 14.99
C HIS A 58 21.58 -18.83 15.77
N PRO A 59 21.43 -18.81 17.10
CA PRO A 59 21.45 -17.58 17.89
C PRO A 59 22.80 -16.82 17.88
N ALA A 60 23.91 -17.49 17.57
CA ALA A 60 25.27 -16.93 17.59
C ALA A 60 25.74 -16.30 16.26
N ARG A 61 25.01 -16.51 15.15
CA ARG A 61 25.38 -16.00 13.81
C ARG A 61 24.37 -15.00 13.22
N VAL A 62 23.30 -14.71 13.96
CA VAL A 62 22.25 -13.79 13.51
C VAL A 62 22.70 -12.36 13.73
N ASP A 63 22.94 -11.63 12.65
CA ASP A 63 23.11 -10.19 12.70
C ASP A 63 21.75 -9.53 13.02
N ARG A 64 21.51 -9.33 14.33
CA ARG A 64 20.27 -8.72 14.84
C ARG A 64 20.07 -7.30 14.30
N THR A 65 21.15 -6.60 13.96
CA THR A 65 21.07 -5.21 13.48
C THR A 65 20.46 -5.15 12.09
N ALA A 66 20.84 -6.08 11.20
CA ALA A 66 20.22 -6.23 9.88
C ALA A 66 18.72 -6.53 9.97
N GLY A 67 18.32 -7.42 10.89
CA GLY A 67 16.90 -7.74 11.13
C GLY A 67 16.09 -6.54 11.61
N VAL A 68 16.63 -5.75 12.54
CA VAL A 68 15.99 -4.51 13.03
C VAL A 68 15.89 -3.46 11.93
N LEU A 69 16.95 -3.28 11.12
CA LEU A 69 16.93 -2.34 10.00
C LEU A 69 15.92 -2.75 8.93
N ALA A 70 15.81 -4.05 8.61
CA ALA A 70 14.82 -4.54 7.67
C ALA A 70 13.38 -4.25 8.14
N ALA A 71 13.12 -4.44 9.43
CA ALA A 71 11.84 -4.13 10.04
C ALA A 71 11.55 -2.62 10.00
N ARG A 72 12.53 -1.78 10.33
CA ARG A 72 12.42 -0.30 10.28
C ARG A 72 12.13 0.21 8.87
N VAL A 73 12.86 -0.28 7.86
CA VAL A 73 12.62 0.09 6.44
C VAL A 73 11.20 -0.27 6.03
N THR A 74 10.73 -1.47 6.39
CA THR A 74 9.37 -1.90 6.09
C THR A 74 8.33 -0.98 6.76
N ALA A 75 8.51 -0.69 8.06
CA ALA A 75 7.60 0.16 8.82
C ALA A 75 7.56 1.61 8.30
N ALA A 76 8.72 2.15 7.93
CA ALA A 76 8.84 3.49 7.35
C ALA A 76 8.09 3.59 6.01
N SER A 77 8.24 2.60 5.12
CA SER A 77 7.51 2.56 3.85
C SER A 77 5.99 2.48 4.04
N VAL A 78 5.51 1.68 5.01
CA VAL A 78 4.07 1.61 5.34
C VAL A 78 3.56 2.94 5.88
N THR A 79 4.34 3.60 6.74
CA THR A 79 3.99 4.91 7.31
C THR A 79 3.86 5.96 6.21
N LEU A 80 4.85 6.06 5.31
CA LEU A 80 4.82 6.97 4.18
C LEU A 80 3.60 6.73 3.28
N GLN A 81 3.29 5.47 2.95
CA GLN A 81 2.11 5.13 2.15
C GLN A 81 0.79 5.54 2.81
N ARG A 82 0.70 5.40 4.14
CA ARG A 82 -0.48 5.85 4.90
C ARG A 82 -0.62 7.36 4.85
N GLU A 83 0.46 8.09 5.10
CA GLU A 83 0.47 9.57 5.08
C GLU A 83 0.10 10.12 3.70
N VAL A 84 0.67 9.56 2.63
CA VAL A 84 0.31 9.93 1.26
C VAL A 84 -1.16 9.61 0.95
N ALA A 85 -1.68 8.50 1.44
CA ALA A 85 -3.10 8.16 1.27
C ALA A 85 -4.02 9.13 2.02
N VAL A 86 -3.65 9.53 3.24
CA VAL A 86 -4.37 10.55 4.03
C VAL A 86 -4.33 11.90 3.29
N ALA A 87 -3.15 12.32 2.85
CA ALA A 87 -2.96 13.57 2.11
C ALA A 87 -3.77 13.62 0.82
N ARG A 88 -3.78 12.52 0.06
CA ARG A 88 -4.57 12.40 -1.18
C ARG A 88 -6.07 12.47 -0.91
N ARG A 89 -6.56 11.86 0.17
CA ARG A 89 -7.98 11.95 0.56
C ARG A 89 -8.37 13.36 1.00
N ALA A 90 -7.43 14.08 1.62
CA ALA A 90 -7.60 15.49 1.96
C ALA A 90 -7.47 16.43 0.75
N GLY A 91 -7.24 15.92 -0.47
CA GLY A 91 -7.08 16.74 -1.67
C GLY A 91 -5.79 17.56 -1.70
N ALA A 92 -4.79 17.22 -0.87
CA ALA A 92 -3.53 17.95 -0.81
C ALA A 92 -2.75 17.82 -2.13
N HIS A 93 -2.18 18.92 -2.60
CA HIS A 93 -1.27 18.90 -3.75
C HIS A 93 0.08 18.34 -3.31
N LEU A 94 0.39 17.14 -3.77
CA LEU A 94 1.60 16.40 -3.38
C LEU A 94 2.74 16.57 -4.40
N GLY A 95 2.58 17.38 -5.45
CA GLY A 95 3.55 17.54 -6.52
C GLY A 95 3.96 16.19 -7.13
N GLU A 96 5.27 15.95 -7.21
CA GLU A 96 5.87 14.71 -7.74
C GLU A 96 5.93 13.55 -6.73
N VAL A 97 5.49 13.73 -5.48
CA VAL A 97 5.55 12.64 -4.47
C VAL A 97 4.85 11.35 -4.95
N PRO A 98 3.66 11.39 -5.61
CA PRO A 98 3.01 10.19 -6.11
C PRO A 98 3.78 9.47 -7.24
N THR A 99 4.59 10.19 -8.03
CA THR A 99 5.37 9.61 -9.13
C THR A 99 6.65 8.95 -8.63
N VAL A 100 7.27 9.48 -7.57
CA VAL A 100 8.48 8.91 -6.94
C VAL A 100 8.19 7.79 -5.94
N LEU A 101 6.98 7.73 -5.37
CA LEU A 101 6.58 6.74 -4.35
C LEU A 101 6.82 5.28 -4.78
N PRO A 102 6.46 4.84 -6.01
CA PRO A 102 6.65 3.45 -6.43
C PRO A 102 8.13 3.06 -6.43
N ARG A 103 9.00 3.94 -6.91
CA ARG A 103 10.46 3.73 -6.94
C ARG A 103 11.02 3.61 -5.53
N LEU A 104 10.63 4.51 -4.63
CA LEU A 104 11.08 4.48 -3.24
C LEU A 104 10.62 3.19 -2.51
N ALA A 105 9.41 2.72 -2.82
CA ALA A 105 8.89 1.47 -2.29
C ALA A 105 9.66 0.24 -2.82
N ASP A 106 10.05 0.24 -4.10
CA ASP A 106 10.84 -0.84 -4.69
C ASP A 106 12.26 -0.89 -4.12
N GLU A 107 12.89 0.28 -3.94
CA GLU A 107 14.19 0.41 -3.28
C GLU A 107 14.12 -0.08 -1.83
N GLY A 108 13.10 0.33 -1.06
CA GLY A 108 12.89 -0.13 0.31
C GLY A 108 12.64 -1.64 0.40
N PHE A 109 11.89 -2.22 -0.56
CA PHE A 109 11.68 -3.65 -0.64
C PHE A 109 12.98 -4.41 -0.94
N ALA A 110 13.76 -3.94 -1.91
CA ALA A 110 15.06 -4.52 -2.26
C ALA A 110 16.03 -4.50 -1.06
N LEU A 111 16.13 -3.37 -0.35
CA LEU A 111 16.94 -3.22 0.86
C LEU A 111 16.47 -4.15 1.98
N SER A 112 15.16 -4.21 2.23
CA SER A 112 14.61 -5.10 3.27
C SER A 112 14.90 -6.58 2.97
N ARG A 113 14.85 -6.98 1.69
CA ARG A 113 15.16 -8.35 1.27
C ARG A 113 16.64 -8.66 1.43
N ALA A 114 17.51 -7.74 1.03
CA ALA A 114 18.95 -7.88 1.20
C ALA A 114 19.33 -7.98 2.69
N LEU A 115 18.76 -7.14 3.55
CA LEU A 115 19.02 -7.16 5.00
C LEU A 115 18.56 -8.48 5.66
N ARG A 116 17.38 -8.99 5.27
CA ARG A 116 16.90 -10.30 5.74
C ARG A 116 17.81 -11.44 5.31
N LEU A 117 18.38 -11.37 4.11
CA LEU A 117 19.34 -12.37 3.62
C LEU A 117 20.59 -12.36 4.51
N VAL A 118 21.18 -11.18 4.74
CA VAL A 118 22.36 -10.99 5.61
C VAL A 118 22.10 -11.41 7.06
N THR A 119 20.86 -11.32 7.54
CA THR A 119 20.49 -11.83 8.88
C THR A 119 20.66 -13.35 9.00
N THR A 120 20.57 -14.08 7.89
CA THR A 120 20.67 -15.56 7.83
C THR A 120 22.01 -16.07 7.29
N THR A 121 22.80 -15.22 6.64
CA THR A 121 24.09 -15.56 6.02
C THR A 121 25.13 -14.50 6.38
N ALA A 122 26.26 -14.92 6.98
CA ALA A 122 27.39 -14.02 7.18
C ALA A 122 27.84 -13.46 5.82
N SER A 123 27.88 -12.13 5.69
CA SER A 123 28.23 -11.42 4.46
C SER A 123 29.18 -10.27 4.80
N ASP A 124 30.25 -10.15 4.04
CA ASP A 124 31.27 -9.10 4.22
C ASP A 124 30.76 -7.70 3.89
N HIS A 125 29.61 -7.59 3.20
CA HIS A 125 29.00 -6.32 2.76
C HIS A 125 27.90 -5.82 3.73
N SER A 126 27.84 -6.34 4.96
CA SER A 126 26.79 -5.98 5.93
C SER A 126 26.84 -4.50 6.31
N THR A 127 28.04 -3.93 6.48
CA THR A 127 28.22 -2.52 6.86
C THR A 127 27.70 -1.55 5.80
N GLU A 128 28.05 -1.77 4.52
CA GLU A 128 27.56 -0.94 3.41
C GLU A 128 26.03 -1.00 3.30
N LEU A 129 25.47 -2.19 3.47
CA LEU A 129 24.03 -2.40 3.45
C LEU A 129 23.34 -1.70 4.63
N HIS A 130 23.97 -1.65 5.81
CA HIS A 130 23.47 -0.90 6.95
C HIS A 130 23.49 0.61 6.69
N GLU A 131 24.55 1.16 6.11
CA GLU A 131 24.59 2.57 5.75
C GLU A 131 23.55 2.93 4.68
N ALA A 132 23.43 2.11 3.64
CA ALA A 132 22.40 2.28 2.61
C ALA A 132 20.98 2.27 3.21
N ALA A 133 20.72 1.38 4.17
CA ALA A 133 19.44 1.32 4.87
C ALA A 133 19.18 2.57 5.72
N ARG A 134 20.19 3.10 6.42
CA ARG A 134 20.06 4.34 7.21
C ARG A 134 19.83 5.55 6.31
N ALA A 135 20.55 5.67 5.21
CA ALA A 135 20.35 6.72 4.23
C ALA A 135 18.93 6.68 3.64
N HIS A 136 18.45 5.48 3.28
CA HIS A 136 17.08 5.31 2.80
C HIS A 136 16.03 5.70 3.85
N LEU A 137 16.25 5.33 5.11
CA LEU A 137 15.36 5.73 6.21
C LEU A 137 15.32 7.25 6.41
N ALA A 138 16.44 7.95 6.26
CA ALA A 138 16.49 9.41 6.33
C ALA A 138 15.67 10.04 5.19
N VAL A 139 15.87 9.59 3.95
CA VAL A 139 15.10 10.07 2.79
C VAL A 139 13.60 9.83 2.98
N VAL A 140 13.19 8.64 3.44
CA VAL A 140 11.77 8.33 3.70
C VAL A 140 11.21 9.24 4.80
N ALA A 141 11.98 9.55 5.84
CA ALA A 141 11.56 10.45 6.90
C ALA A 141 11.35 11.88 6.38
N ASP A 142 12.27 12.39 5.56
CA ASP A 142 12.18 13.73 4.96
C ASP A 142 10.96 13.86 4.04
N VAL A 143 10.73 12.86 3.17
CA VAL A 143 9.55 12.82 2.30
C VAL A 143 8.26 12.75 3.14
N THR A 144 8.25 11.94 4.20
CA THR A 144 7.09 11.85 5.10
C THR A 144 6.81 13.17 5.80
N ALA A 145 7.86 13.88 6.25
CA ALA A 145 7.74 15.20 6.85
C ALA A 145 7.21 16.24 5.85
N ALA A 146 7.72 16.22 4.62
CA ALA A 146 7.24 17.09 3.54
C ALA A 146 5.75 16.84 3.22
N VAL A 147 5.32 15.58 3.13
CA VAL A 147 3.90 15.22 2.93
C VAL A 147 3.03 15.76 4.06
N ARG A 148 3.45 15.59 5.32
CA ARG A 148 2.72 16.13 6.48
C ARG A 148 2.64 17.65 6.45
N ALA A 149 3.72 18.33 6.11
CA ALA A 149 3.74 19.78 5.97
C ALA A 149 2.76 20.24 4.87
N SER A 150 2.76 19.59 3.70
CA SER A 150 1.83 19.87 2.61
C SER A 150 0.36 19.63 2.98
N THR A 151 0.07 18.68 3.87
CA THR A 151 -1.30 18.49 4.38
C THR A 151 -1.72 19.53 5.41
N ALA A 152 -0.78 20.07 6.19
CA ALA A 152 -1.08 21.04 7.24
C ALA A 152 -1.23 22.47 6.68
N LEU A 153 -0.56 22.80 5.57
CA LEU A 153 -0.53 24.14 4.98
C LEU A 153 -1.92 24.72 4.66
N PRO A 154 -2.84 23.98 3.98
CA PRO A 154 -4.15 24.52 3.62
C PRO A 154 -5.03 24.83 4.84
N ALA A 155 -4.91 24.03 5.90
CA ALA A 155 -5.62 24.22 7.16
C ALA A 155 -5.07 25.42 7.95
N ALA A 156 -3.75 25.60 7.96
CA ALA A 156 -3.11 26.73 8.64
C ALA A 156 -3.41 28.08 7.97
N LEU A 157 -3.61 28.09 6.64
CA LEU A 157 -3.85 29.31 5.87
C LEU A 157 -5.34 29.61 5.63
N GLY A 158 -6.26 28.75 6.07
CA GLY A 158 -7.71 28.91 5.86
C GLY A 158 -8.14 28.87 4.38
N ILE A 159 -7.25 28.47 3.47
CA ILE A 159 -7.47 28.50 2.01
C ILE A 159 -8.58 27.53 1.59
N GLY A 160 -8.79 26.44 2.34
CA GLY A 160 -9.82 25.45 2.05
C GLY A 160 -11.23 26.04 2.09
N ASP A 161 -11.53 26.83 3.13
CA ASP A 161 -12.86 27.43 3.30
C ASP A 161 -13.11 28.53 2.27
N GLU A 162 -12.09 29.33 1.97
CA GLU A 162 -12.18 30.39 0.96
C GLU A 162 -12.33 29.83 -0.45
N ALA A 163 -11.55 28.80 -0.81
CA ALA A 163 -11.69 28.11 -2.09
C ALA A 163 -13.08 27.46 -2.23
N ALA A 164 -13.63 26.90 -1.14
CA ALA A 164 -14.97 26.34 -1.14
C ALA A 164 -16.06 27.41 -1.38
N ARG A 165 -15.92 28.59 -0.76
CA ARG A 165 -16.82 29.73 -1.02
C ARG A 165 -16.74 30.20 -2.47
N VAL A 166 -15.53 30.45 -2.97
CA VAL A 166 -15.32 30.89 -4.36
C VAL A 166 -15.88 29.87 -5.35
N ALA A 167 -15.70 28.57 -5.11
CA ALA A 167 -16.27 27.52 -5.96
C ALA A 167 -17.81 27.51 -5.92
N ALA A 168 -18.41 27.76 -4.75
CA ALA A 168 -19.87 27.88 -4.61
C ALA A 168 -20.40 29.09 -5.38
N ASP A 169 -19.72 30.24 -5.27
CA ASP A 169 -20.08 31.47 -5.98
C ASP A 169 -19.96 31.30 -7.49
N LEU A 170 -18.87 30.67 -7.97
CA LEU A 170 -18.66 30.39 -9.39
C LEU A 170 -19.75 29.46 -9.95
N LYS A 171 -20.18 28.47 -9.15
CA LYS A 171 -21.24 27.54 -9.51
C LYS A 171 -22.61 28.22 -9.55
N ALA A 172 -22.88 29.13 -8.61
CA ALA A 172 -24.08 29.95 -8.62
C ALA A 172 -24.12 30.88 -9.84
N TYR A 173 -23.00 31.55 -10.14
CA TYR A 173 -22.85 32.37 -11.33
C TYR A 173 -23.07 31.57 -12.63
N ALA A 174 -22.45 30.40 -12.76
CA ALA A 174 -22.64 29.53 -13.91
C ALA A 174 -24.10 29.03 -14.03
N GLY A 175 -24.80 28.84 -12.92
CA GLY A 175 -26.23 28.55 -12.88
C GLY A 175 -27.07 29.70 -13.44
N ALA A 176 -26.87 30.91 -12.91
CA ALA A 176 -27.57 32.11 -13.38
C ALA A 176 -27.30 32.40 -14.87
N TYR A 177 -26.04 32.24 -15.31
CA TYR A 177 -25.68 32.41 -16.72
C TYR A 177 -26.42 31.41 -17.62
N ARG A 178 -26.57 30.14 -17.20
CA ARG A 178 -27.35 29.15 -17.97
C ARG A 178 -28.83 29.50 -18.05
N GLU A 179 -29.41 30.12 -17.02
CA GLU A 179 -30.81 30.56 -17.04
C GLU A 179 -31.00 31.73 -18.00
N LEU A 180 -30.05 32.67 -18.04
CA LEU A 180 -30.05 33.80 -18.99
C LEU A 180 -29.87 33.37 -20.44
N VAL A 181 -29.04 32.35 -20.69
CA VAL A 181 -28.72 31.88 -22.05
C VAL A 181 -29.69 30.78 -22.52
N ARG A 182 -30.56 30.26 -21.65
CA ARG A 182 -31.62 29.34 -22.08
C ARG A 182 -32.58 30.08 -23.02
N PRO A 183 -32.78 29.59 -24.26
CA PRO A 183 -33.74 30.20 -25.17
C PRO A 183 -35.12 30.16 -24.52
N THR A 184 -35.74 31.33 -24.36
CA THR A 184 -37.11 31.43 -23.89
C THR A 184 -38.01 30.87 -24.98
N GLU A 185 -38.41 29.60 -24.87
CA GLU A 185 -39.35 28.94 -25.80
C GLU A 185 -40.80 29.49 -25.71
N ALA A 186 -40.99 30.70 -25.19
CA ALA A 186 -42.29 31.29 -24.94
C ALA A 186 -42.64 32.47 -25.87
N TRP A 187 -41.98 32.62 -27.03
CA TRP A 187 -42.47 33.53 -28.06
C TRP A 187 -43.18 32.75 -29.16
N LYS A 188 -44.52 32.60 -29.02
CA LYS A 188 -45.43 32.23 -30.10
C LYS A 188 -45.97 33.53 -30.73
N PRO A 189 -45.41 34.03 -31.85
CA PRO A 189 -46.04 35.12 -32.58
C PRO A 189 -47.20 34.55 -33.39
N GLY A 190 -48.40 35.09 -33.19
CA GLY A 190 -49.49 34.98 -34.16
C GLY A 190 -50.36 33.73 -34.07
N ALA A 191 -51.32 33.76 -33.15
CA ALA A 191 -52.66 33.23 -33.40
C ALA A 191 -53.65 34.41 -33.32
N ALA A 192 -53.50 35.35 -34.24
CA ALA A 192 -54.46 36.42 -34.47
C ALA A 192 -54.85 36.38 -35.94
N GLY A 193 -56.10 36.04 -36.22
CA GLY A 193 -56.73 36.21 -37.53
C GLY A 193 -57.14 34.91 -38.23
N SER A 194 -58.29 34.38 -37.86
CA SER A 194 -59.22 33.73 -38.81
C SER A 194 -60.63 34.16 -38.45
#